data_AF-A0A6B3CTW8-F1
#
_entry.id   AF-A0A6B3CTW8-F1
#
_cell.length_a   1.000
_cell.length_b   1.000
_cell.length_c   1.000
_cell.angle_alpha   90.00
_cell.angle_beta   90.00
_cell.angle_gamma   90.00
#
_symmetry.space_group_name_H-M   'P 1'
#
loop_
_entity.id
_entity.type
_entity.pdbx_description
1 polymer ?
#
loop_
_entity_poly.entity_id
_entity_poly.type
_entity_poly.pdbx_seq_one_letter_code
_entity_poly.pdbx_strand_id
1 'polypeptide(L)'
;GVVDFRKHVAWYLKGFAVGSEMRKRLAITSSLEALRAGLDELDLDQPWPAGADGPRGRTSGNNRVVLPDGWLKDPYDCAGVGE
;
A
#
# COMPACT_ATOMS: atom_id res chain seq x y z
N GLY A 1 7.86 4.58 -11.47
CA GLY A 1 7.01 4.71 -12.69
C GLY A 1 5.57 4.33 -12.37
N VAL A 2 4.68 4.21 -13.37
CA VAL A 2 3.24 3.86 -13.16
C VAL A 2 3.05 2.57 -12.37
N VAL A 3 3.97 1.60 -12.51
CA VAL A 3 4.03 0.36 -11.71
C VAL A 3 4.05 0.65 -10.20
N ASP A 4 4.83 1.64 -9.77
CA ASP A 4 4.97 1.98 -8.35
C ASP A 4 3.75 2.75 -7.84
N PHE A 5 3.11 3.54 -8.72
CA PHE A 5 1.88 4.25 -8.39
C PHE A 5 0.72 3.30 -8.09
N ARG A 6 0.54 2.25 -8.92
CA ARG A 6 -0.55 1.26 -8.77
C ARG A 6 -0.62 0.65 -7.37
N LYS A 7 0.53 0.42 -6.73
CA LYS A 7 0.64 -0.13 -5.36
C LYS A 7 -0.02 0.76 -4.29
N HIS A 8 -0.17 2.05 -4.58
CA HIS A 8 -0.60 3.08 -3.63
C HIS A 8 -1.95 3.71 -3.97
N VAL A 9 -2.59 3.36 -5.09
CA VAL A 9 -3.89 3.92 -5.53
C VAL A 9 -4.94 3.84 -4.42
N ALA A 10 -5.03 2.70 -3.74
CA ALA A 10 -5.98 2.51 -2.64
C ALA A 10 -5.72 3.47 -1.46
N TRP A 11 -4.46 3.82 -1.18
CA TRP A 11 -4.10 4.74 -0.11
C TRP A 11 -4.35 6.21 -0.48
N TYR A 12 -4.13 6.58 -1.74
CA TYR A 12 -4.37 7.95 -2.22
C TYR A 12 -5.85 8.29 -2.30
N LEU A 13 -6.68 7.32 -2.70
CA LEU A 13 -8.13 7.53 -2.84
C LEU A 13 -8.91 7.17 -1.56
N LYS A 14 -8.22 6.90 -0.45
CA LYS A 14 -8.87 6.57 0.84
C LYS A 14 -9.68 7.77 1.32
N GLY A 15 -10.94 7.55 1.68
CA GLY A 15 -11.85 8.60 2.15
C GLY A 15 -12.57 9.37 1.04
N PHE A 16 -11.99 9.47 -0.15
CA PHE A 16 -12.60 10.16 -1.30
C PHE A 16 -13.77 9.38 -1.90
N ALA A 17 -14.75 10.10 -2.44
CA ALA A 17 -15.93 9.56 -3.11
C ALA A 17 -15.59 9.07 -4.54
N VAL A 18 -14.71 8.08 -4.63
CA VAL A 18 -14.31 7.45 -5.91
C VAL A 18 -14.95 6.08 -6.02
N GLY A 19 -15.69 5.84 -7.11
CA GLY A 19 -16.36 4.56 -7.39
C GLY A 19 -15.40 3.38 -7.55
N SER A 20 -15.89 2.16 -7.31
CA SER A 20 -15.09 0.92 -7.39
C SER A 20 -14.45 0.70 -8.76
N GLU A 21 -15.16 0.99 -9.84
CA GLU A 21 -14.66 0.84 -11.20
C GLU A 21 -13.50 1.79 -11.50
N MET A 22 -13.61 3.06 -11.10
CA MET A 22 -12.54 4.04 -11.23
C MET A 22 -11.28 3.61 -10.45
N ARG A 23 -11.45 3.15 -9.21
CA ARG A 23 -10.34 2.64 -8.38
C ARG A 23 -9.64 1.47 -9.06
N LYS A 24 -10.40 0.53 -9.62
CA LYS A 24 -9.87 -0.64 -10.34
C LYS A 24 -9.10 -0.21 -11.58
N ARG A 25 -9.64 0.72 -12.38
CA ARG A 25 -9.01 1.22 -13.60
C ARG A 25 -7.65 1.86 -13.31
N LEU A 26 -7.58 2.72 -12.29
CA LEU A 26 -6.33 3.36 -11.84
C LEU A 26 -5.32 2.34 -11.26
N ALA A 27 -5.80 1.29 -10.60
CA ALA A 27 -4.95 0.24 -10.02
C ALA A 27 -4.29 -0.68 -11.07
N ILE A 28 -4.79 -0.72 -12.32
CA ILE A 28 -4.27 -1.59 -13.39
C ILE A 28 -3.58 -0.85 -14.53
N THR A 29 -3.51 0.49 -14.49
CA THR A 29 -2.90 1.31 -15.55
C THR A 29 -1.45 0.93 -15.85
N SER A 30 -1.08 0.87 -17.12
CA SER A 30 0.28 0.53 -17.57
C SER A 30 1.10 1.69 -18.13
N SER A 31 0.49 2.85 -18.43
CA SER A 31 1.16 4.03 -19.00
C SER A 31 0.81 5.33 -18.26
N LEU A 32 1.67 6.35 -18.37
CA LEU A 32 1.44 7.65 -17.74
C LEU A 32 0.25 8.38 -18.36
N GLU A 33 0.06 8.21 -19.67
CA GLU A 33 -1.08 8.77 -20.40
C GLU A 33 -2.41 8.21 -19.90
N ALA A 34 -2.52 6.88 -19.78
CA ALA A 34 -3.72 6.25 -19.26
C ALA A 34 -3.96 6.60 -17.78
N LEU A 35 -2.89 6.83 -17.00
CA LEU A 35 -3.00 7.30 -15.62
C LEU A 35 -3.60 8.71 -15.60
N ARG A 36 -3.06 9.62 -16.42
CA ARG A 36 -3.55 11.00 -16.52
C ARG A 36 -5.01 11.04 -16.96
N ALA A 37 -5.38 10.33 -18.02
CA ALA A 37 -6.76 10.25 -18.47
C ALA A 37 -7.71 9.78 -17.35
N GLY A 38 -7.31 8.78 -16.56
CA GLY A 38 -8.11 8.31 -15.44
C GLY A 38 -8.22 9.31 -14.28
N LEU A 39 -7.18 10.12 -14.04
CA LEU A 39 -7.18 11.17 -13.02
C LEU A 39 -8.01 12.39 -13.44
N ASP A 40 -8.02 12.72 -14.73
CA ASP A 40 -8.78 13.86 -15.28
C ASP A 40 -10.31 13.63 -15.21
N GLU A 41 -10.75 12.37 -15.06
CA GLU A 41 -12.16 12.01 -14.86
C GLU A 41 -12.61 12.09 -13.37
N LEU A 42 -11.72 12.40 -12.43
CA LEU A 42 -12.06 12.52 -11.02
C LEU A 42 -12.76 13.85 -10.74
N ASP A 43 -13.71 13.83 -9.80
CA ASP A 43 -14.27 15.06 -9.23
C ASP A 43 -13.25 15.73 -8.30
N LEU A 44 -12.67 16.84 -8.77
CA LEU A 44 -11.68 17.64 -8.03
C LEU A 44 -12.31 18.73 -7.16
N ASP A 45 -13.62 18.97 -7.30
CA ASP A 45 -14.37 19.98 -6.54
C ASP A 45 -15.01 19.39 -5.28
N GLN A 46 -14.94 18.07 -5.09
CA GLN A 46 -15.47 17.42 -3.90
C GLN A 46 -14.82 18.00 -2.62
N PRO A 47 -15.61 18.22 -1.55
CA PRO A 47 -15.05 18.63 -0.26
C PRO A 47 -14.05 17.62 0.28
N TRP A 48 -13.09 18.11 1.07
CA TRP A 48 -12.14 17.23 1.74
C TRP A 48 -12.87 16.25 2.68
N PRO A 49 -12.73 14.92 2.50
CA PRO A 49 -13.50 13.97 3.28
C PRO A 49 -12.87 13.71 4.65
N ALA A 50 -13.70 13.56 5.68
CA ALA A 50 -13.24 13.29 7.05
C ALA A 50 -12.35 12.04 7.19
N GLY A 51 -12.49 11.06 6.28
CA GLY A 51 -11.69 9.83 6.25
C GLY A 51 -10.41 9.90 5.39
N ALA A 52 -10.10 11.05 4.78
CA ALA A 52 -8.86 11.24 4.02
C ALA A 52 -7.64 11.32 4.96
N ASP A 53 -7.85 11.92 6.13
CA ASP A 53 -6.83 12.05 7.16
C ASP A 53 -6.79 10.78 8.01
N GLY A 54 -5.58 10.32 8.28
CA GLY A 54 -5.36 9.15 9.10
C GLY A 54 -4.20 8.28 8.63
N PRO A 55 -3.78 7.35 9.49
CA PRO A 55 -2.64 6.50 9.21
C PRO A 55 -2.89 5.60 7.99
N ARG A 56 -1.81 5.43 7.22
CA ARG A 56 -1.72 4.53 6.07
C ARG A 56 -0.72 3.44 6.45
N GLY A 57 -1.15 2.19 6.42
CA GLY A 57 -0.37 1.06 6.92
C GLY A 57 -0.72 0.65 8.35
N ARG A 58 0.14 -0.18 8.95
CA ARG A 58 -0.09 -0.74 10.29
C ARG A 58 0.05 0.35 11.35
N THR A 59 -0.95 0.47 12.20
CA THR A 59 -0.98 1.39 13.35
C THR A 59 -0.69 0.70 14.67
N SER A 60 -0.84 -0.62 14.72
CA SER A 60 -0.43 -1.43 15.86
C SER A 60 1.09 -1.37 16.03
N GLY A 61 1.57 -1.25 17.27
CA GLY A 61 2.99 -1.36 17.58
C GLY A 61 3.62 -2.65 17.03
N ASN A 62 4.93 -2.63 16.81
CA ASN A 62 5.65 -3.81 16.36
C ASN A 62 5.52 -4.93 17.40
N ASN A 63 5.25 -6.15 16.94
CA ASN A 63 5.37 -7.32 17.80
C ASN A 63 6.80 -7.40 18.32
N ARG A 64 6.97 -7.88 19.56
CA ARG A 64 8.30 -8.18 20.10
C ARG A 64 9.01 -9.14 19.15
N VAL A 65 10.07 -8.67 18.49
CA VAL A 65 10.95 -9.52 17.70
C VAL A 65 11.73 -10.39 18.70
N VAL A 66 11.50 -11.69 18.66
CA VAL A 66 12.26 -12.67 19.45
C VAL A 66 13.01 -13.57 18.49
N LEU A 67 14.24 -13.90 18.85
CA LEU A 67 14.98 -14.96 18.20
C LEU A 67 14.65 -16.28 18.90
N PRO A 68 14.68 -17.42 18.19
CA PRO A 68 14.68 -18.74 18.83
C PRO A 68 15.77 -18.85 19.91
N ASP A 69 15.55 -19.70 20.92
CA ASP A 69 16.59 -19.93 21.93
C ASP A 69 17.88 -20.39 21.24
N GLY A 70 19.01 -19.82 21.66
CA GLY A 70 20.32 -20.17 21.12
C GLY A 70 20.71 -19.53 19.79
N TRP A 71 19.82 -18.79 19.11
CA TRP A 71 20.11 -18.21 17.79
C TRP A 71 21.36 -17.31 17.72
N LEU A 72 21.69 -16.58 18.80
CA LEU A 72 22.88 -15.73 18.86
C LEU A 72 24.11 -16.44 19.44
N LYS A 73 23.99 -17.72 19.81
CA LYS A 73 25.10 -18.48 20.39
C LYS A 73 26.14 -18.85 19.34
N ASP A 74 25.75 -18.99 18.06
CA ASP A 74 26.66 -19.29 16.96
C ASP A 74 26.23 -18.59 15.66
N PRO A 75 27.00 -17.59 15.17
CA PRO A 75 26.69 -16.87 13.92
C PRO A 75 26.91 -17.71 12.65
N TYR A 76 27.46 -18.93 12.76
CA TYR A 76 27.68 -19.87 11.65
C TYR A 76 26.79 -21.12 11.72
N ASP A 77 25.87 -21.19 12.70
CA ASP A 77 24.92 -22.30 12.80
C ASP A 77 23.86 -22.20 11.70
N CYS A 78 24.21 -22.70 10.52
CA CYS A 78 23.30 -22.94 9.41
C CYS A 78 22.42 -24.17 9.73
N ALA A 79 21.66 -24.13 10.82
CA ALA A 79 20.62 -25.12 11.06
C ALA A 79 19.54 -24.95 9.97
N GLY A 80 19.63 -25.78 8.93
CA GLY A 80 18.62 -25.84 7.88
C GLY A 80 17.24 -25.96 8.51
N VAL A 81 16.27 -25.19 7.99
CA VAL A 81 14.88 -25.27 8.44
C VAL A 81 14.42 -26.70 8.19
N GLY A 82 14.32 -27.50 9.25
CA GLY A 82 13.79 -28.86 9.20
C GLY A 82 12.32 -28.86 8.79
N GLU A 83 11.93 -29.95 8.12
CA GLU A 83 10.62 -30.26 7.52
C GLU A 83 9.38 -29.92 8.37
#